data_AF-A0A5S9TLU5-F1
#
_entry.id   AF-A0A5S9TLU5-F1
#
_cell.length_a   1.000
_cell.length_b   1.000
_cell.length_c   1.000
_cell.angle_alpha   90.00
_cell.angle_beta   90.00
_cell.angle_gamma   90.00
#
_symmetry.space_group_name_H-M   'P 1'
#
loop_
_entity.id
_entity.type
_entity.pdbx_description
1 polymer ?
#
loop_
_entity_poly.entity_id
_entity_poly.type
_entity_poly.pdbx_seq_one_letter_code
_entity_poly.pdbx_strand_id
1 'polypeptide(L)'
;MPNTSSSQSFTIFVDGWLIRHRYFVEQLMCASSLDETNRISLEEQQSLVAQFLSHCLQYYQEKFASVSLAGDNVFTFFCPPWFNSYAKLILWVGDFKPSLVFKLTEVSVADLTRHQKDRISSLKSETRRREREVMRDFALVQQSVADPPVMLAARRVGAVGMVDGEESDLEEAMEVLKAGMAAAMNNADQLRCSTVGKVVEILTPPQAIKVLRTIGQLHLRLRDRDQERA
;
A
#
# COMPACT_ATOMS: atom_id res chain seq x y z
N MET A 1 10.62 7.35 -29.82
CA MET A 1 9.81 6.68 -28.77
C MET A 1 9.30 7.78 -27.85
N PRO A 2 8.00 7.87 -27.55
CA PRO A 2 7.55 8.87 -26.58
C PRO A 2 8.08 8.45 -25.20
N ASN A 3 8.80 9.34 -24.52
CA ASN A 3 9.22 9.17 -23.12
C ASN A 3 7.95 9.13 -22.25
N THR A 4 7.44 7.94 -21.95
CA THR A 4 6.43 7.76 -20.92
C THR A 4 7.07 8.09 -19.57
N SER A 5 6.53 9.08 -18.85
CA SER A 5 6.97 9.36 -17.47
C SER A 5 6.73 8.13 -16.58
N SER A 6 7.51 7.91 -15.53
CA SER A 6 7.35 6.69 -14.71
C SER A 6 5.99 6.65 -14.01
N SER A 7 5.40 7.81 -13.70
CA SER A 7 4.03 7.88 -13.17
C SER A 7 3.00 7.32 -14.16
N GLN A 8 3.22 7.49 -15.47
CA GLN A 8 2.37 6.87 -16.50
C GLN A 8 2.65 5.37 -16.60
N SER A 9 3.92 4.96 -16.53
CA SER A 9 4.29 3.54 -16.50
C SER A 9 3.64 2.79 -15.33
N PHE A 10 3.71 3.34 -14.12
CA PHE A 10 3.09 2.75 -12.94
C PHE A 10 1.56 2.72 -13.05
N THR A 11 0.94 3.76 -13.63
CA THR A 11 -0.52 3.76 -13.85
C THR A 11 -0.94 2.63 -14.78
N ILE A 12 -0.23 2.43 -15.90
CA ILE A 12 -0.48 1.32 -16.84
C ILE A 12 -0.31 -0.04 -16.15
N PHE A 13 0.75 -0.18 -15.33
CA PHE A 13 0.94 -1.38 -14.52
C PHE A 13 -0.24 -1.63 -13.58
N VAL A 14 -0.70 -0.60 -12.85
CA VAL A 14 -1.81 -0.69 -11.90
C VAL A 14 -3.10 -1.11 -12.61
N ASP A 15 -3.40 -0.55 -13.77
CA ASP A 15 -4.60 -0.90 -14.52
C ASP A 15 -4.60 -2.38 -14.92
N GLY A 16 -3.49 -2.89 -15.45
CA GLY A 16 -3.32 -4.31 -15.77
C GLY A 16 -3.31 -5.21 -14.53
N TRP A 17 -2.71 -4.74 -13.43
CA TRP A 17 -2.68 -5.45 -12.15
C TRP A 17 -4.09 -5.56 -11.55
N LEU A 18 -4.92 -4.52 -11.65
CA LEU A 18 -6.30 -4.51 -11.12
C LEU A 18 -7.22 -5.50 -11.83
N ILE A 19 -7.04 -5.69 -13.15
CA ILE A 19 -7.76 -6.72 -13.89
C ILE A 19 -7.45 -8.12 -13.33
N ARG A 20 -6.17 -8.43 -13.11
CA ARG A 20 -5.75 -9.70 -12.49
C ARG A 20 -6.23 -9.80 -11.05
N HIS A 21 -6.21 -8.70 -10.30
CA HIS A 21 -6.70 -8.65 -8.93
C HIS A 21 -8.18 -9.02 -8.83
N ARG A 22 -9.01 -8.50 -9.75
CA ARG A 22 -10.43 -8.84 -9.85
C ARG A 22 -10.64 -10.34 -10.08
N TYR A 23 -9.89 -10.91 -11.03
CA TYR A 23 -9.94 -12.36 -11.30
C TYR A 23 -9.54 -13.19 -10.07
N PHE A 24 -8.50 -12.78 -9.35
CA PHE A 24 -8.11 -13.42 -8.10
C PHE A 24 -9.18 -13.31 -7.00
N VAL A 25 -9.81 -12.15 -6.86
CA VAL A 25 -10.93 -11.96 -5.91
C VAL A 25 -12.11 -12.86 -6.27
N GLU A 26 -12.43 -13.01 -7.56
CA GLU A 26 -13.46 -13.95 -8.04
C GLU A 26 -13.13 -15.40 -7.71
N GLN A 27 -11.89 -15.84 -7.92
CA GLN A 27 -11.45 -17.18 -7.52
C GLN A 27 -11.59 -17.41 -6.00
N LEU A 28 -11.18 -16.43 -5.19
CA LEU A 28 -11.35 -16.50 -3.73
C LEU A 28 -12.83 -16.52 -3.33
N MET A 29 -13.70 -15.82 -4.06
CA MET A 29 -15.15 -15.90 -3.87
C MET A 29 -15.67 -17.31 -4.13
N CYS A 30 -15.35 -17.91 -5.29
CA CYS A 30 -15.75 -19.28 -5.63
C CYS A 30 -15.26 -20.30 -4.60
N ALA A 31 -13.99 -20.23 -4.20
CA ALA A 31 -13.39 -21.12 -3.21
C ALA A 31 -13.99 -20.99 -1.80
N SER A 32 -14.59 -19.84 -1.49
CA SER A 32 -15.27 -19.58 -0.22
C SER A 32 -16.78 -19.87 -0.25
N SER A 33 -17.34 -20.28 -1.40
CA SER A 33 -18.76 -20.55 -1.55
C SER A 33 -19.18 -21.78 -0.74
N LEU A 34 -20.44 -21.78 -0.29
CA LEU A 34 -21.02 -22.87 0.50
C LEU A 34 -21.42 -24.09 -0.35
N ASP A 35 -21.24 -24.01 -1.67
CA ASP A 35 -21.67 -25.04 -2.60
C ASP A 35 -20.68 -26.22 -2.57
N GLU A 36 -21.10 -27.34 -1.99
CA GLU A 36 -20.24 -28.51 -1.76
C GLU A 36 -19.67 -29.11 -3.05
N THR A 37 -20.36 -28.90 -4.17
CA THR A 37 -19.99 -29.38 -5.50
C THR A 37 -18.73 -28.71 -6.07
N ASN A 38 -18.33 -27.54 -5.55
CA ASN A 38 -17.18 -26.75 -6.03
C ASN A 38 -16.07 -26.59 -4.97
N ARG A 39 -16.08 -27.42 -3.92
CA ARG A 39 -15.08 -27.32 -2.85
C ARG A 39 -13.73 -27.82 -3.34
N ILE A 40 -12.83 -26.87 -3.60
CA ILE A 40 -11.42 -27.16 -3.86
C ILE A 40 -10.74 -27.77 -2.62
N SER A 41 -9.79 -28.65 -2.85
CA SER A 41 -8.99 -29.35 -1.84
C SER A 41 -8.17 -28.37 -0.98
N LEU A 42 -7.69 -28.84 0.17
CA LEU A 42 -6.86 -28.01 1.07
C LEU A 42 -5.57 -27.53 0.40
N GLU A 43 -4.96 -28.36 -0.44
CA GLU A 43 -3.75 -28.02 -1.20
C GLU A 43 -4.03 -26.94 -2.24
N GLU A 44 -5.15 -27.03 -2.96
CA GLU A 44 -5.60 -25.99 -3.90
C GLU A 44 -5.90 -24.67 -3.17
N GLN A 45 -6.49 -24.72 -1.97
CA GLN A 45 -6.72 -23.52 -1.15
C GLN A 45 -5.40 -22.86 -0.75
N GLN A 46 -4.42 -23.65 -0.30
CA GLN A 46 -3.09 -23.14 0.05
C GLN A 46 -2.38 -22.53 -1.15
N SER A 47 -2.47 -23.19 -2.31
CA SER A 47 -1.94 -22.68 -3.58
C SER A 47 -2.59 -21.36 -3.97
N LEU A 48 -3.91 -21.25 -3.90
CA LEU A 48 -4.63 -20.01 -4.22
C LEU A 48 -4.26 -18.87 -3.26
N VAL A 49 -4.14 -19.15 -1.96
CA VAL A 49 -3.66 -18.18 -0.96
C VAL A 49 -2.25 -17.69 -1.30
N ALA A 50 -1.33 -18.60 -1.60
CA ALA A 50 0.04 -18.26 -1.96
C ALA A 50 0.12 -17.41 -3.25
N GLN A 51 -0.66 -17.79 -4.27
CA GLN A 51 -0.74 -17.03 -5.52
C GLN A 51 -1.30 -15.62 -5.32
N PHE A 52 -2.36 -15.48 -4.51
CA PHE A 52 -2.92 -14.16 -4.18
C PHE A 52 -1.92 -13.28 -3.44
N LEU A 53 -1.22 -13.83 -2.45
CA LEU A 53 -0.19 -13.11 -1.70
C LEU A 53 0.98 -12.68 -2.59
N SER A 54 1.43 -13.57 -3.48
CA SER A 54 2.47 -13.26 -4.47
C SER A 54 2.03 -12.12 -5.41
N HIS A 55 0.78 -12.17 -5.89
CA HIS A 55 0.19 -11.11 -6.69
C HIS A 55 0.13 -9.76 -5.94
N CYS A 56 -0.21 -9.76 -4.66
CA CYS A 56 -0.18 -8.56 -3.82
C CYS A 56 1.25 -8.06 -3.57
N LEU A 57 2.21 -8.96 -3.37
CA LEU A 57 3.61 -8.60 -3.19
C LEU A 57 4.18 -7.93 -4.45
N GLN A 58 3.81 -8.41 -5.63
CA GLN A 58 4.20 -7.81 -6.91
C GLN A 58 3.81 -6.32 -7.00
N TYR A 59 2.64 -5.94 -6.48
CA TYR A 59 2.23 -4.53 -6.45
C TYR A 59 3.20 -3.66 -5.66
N TYR A 60 3.60 -4.11 -4.46
CA TYR A 60 4.52 -3.35 -3.62
C TYR A 60 5.95 -3.36 -4.14
N GLN A 61 6.37 -4.44 -4.79
CA GLN A 61 7.67 -4.50 -5.48
C GLN A 61 7.73 -3.50 -6.65
N GLU A 62 6.69 -3.43 -7.47
CA GLU A 62 6.63 -2.48 -8.59
C GLU A 62 6.55 -1.04 -8.09
N LYS A 63 5.78 -0.80 -7.02
CA LYS A 63 5.70 0.50 -6.35
C LYS A 63 7.09 0.95 -5.84
N PHE A 64 7.84 0.05 -5.23
CA PHE A 64 9.22 0.31 -4.80
C PHE A 64 10.16 0.57 -5.98
N ALA A 65 10.09 -0.25 -7.03
CA ALA A 65 10.92 -0.11 -8.22
C ALA A 65 10.64 1.21 -8.95
N SER A 66 9.37 1.63 -9.03
CA SER A 66 8.95 2.89 -9.65
C SER A 66 9.55 4.11 -8.95
N VAL A 67 9.66 4.08 -7.63
CA VAL A 67 10.31 5.16 -6.86
C VAL A 67 11.84 5.12 -6.98
N SER A 68 12.44 3.94 -7.14
CA SER A 68 13.90 3.78 -7.18
C SER A 68 14.52 4.03 -8.56
N LEU A 69 13.82 3.70 -9.65
CA LEU A 69 14.38 3.71 -11.01
C LEU A 69 14.25 5.04 -11.74
N ALA A 70 13.32 5.90 -11.33
CA ALA A 70 12.90 7.03 -12.17
C ALA A 70 13.24 8.42 -11.62
N GLY A 71 13.68 8.56 -10.36
CA GLY A 71 13.79 9.87 -9.70
C GLY A 71 12.46 10.66 -9.65
N ASP A 72 11.39 10.02 -10.10
CA ASP A 72 10.09 10.62 -10.34
C ASP A 72 9.31 10.70 -9.04
N ASN A 73 8.49 11.73 -9.01
CA ASN A 73 7.87 12.31 -7.85
C ASN A 73 7.22 11.26 -6.91
N VAL A 74 7.95 10.84 -5.88
CA VAL A 74 7.48 9.98 -4.77
C VAL A 74 6.20 10.52 -4.14
N PHE A 75 5.98 11.85 -4.16
CA PHE A 75 4.77 12.50 -3.67
C PHE A 75 3.51 12.05 -4.42
N THR A 76 3.62 11.52 -5.64
CA THR A 76 2.49 10.91 -6.37
C THR A 76 1.87 9.74 -5.60
N PHE A 77 2.66 8.97 -4.84
CA PHE A 77 2.14 7.88 -4.01
C PHE A 77 1.48 8.36 -2.72
N PHE A 78 1.74 9.61 -2.32
CA PHE A 78 1.08 10.27 -1.20
C PHE A 78 -0.16 11.08 -1.63
N CYS A 79 -0.31 11.33 -2.94
CA CYS A 79 -1.52 11.88 -3.55
C CYS A 79 -1.89 11.08 -4.83
N PRO A 80 -2.25 9.79 -4.69
CA PRO A 80 -2.41 8.89 -5.82
C PRO A 80 -3.56 9.31 -6.73
N PRO A 81 -3.33 9.58 -8.03
CA PRO A 81 -4.38 9.88 -9.00
C PRO A 81 -5.27 8.68 -9.32
N TRP A 82 -4.83 7.46 -8.96
CA TRP A 82 -5.56 6.22 -9.13
C TRP A 82 -6.44 5.82 -7.93
N PHE A 83 -6.56 6.68 -6.91
CA PHE A 83 -7.47 6.48 -5.77
C PHE A 83 -8.71 7.36 -5.92
N ASN A 84 -9.87 6.85 -5.52
CA ASN A 84 -11.07 7.67 -5.37
C ASN A 84 -11.01 8.56 -4.11
N SER A 85 -11.95 9.51 -4.00
CA SER A 85 -11.97 10.48 -2.90
C SER A 85 -12.05 9.81 -1.52
N TYR A 86 -12.81 8.72 -1.40
CA TYR A 86 -12.91 7.97 -0.15
C TYR A 86 -11.58 7.29 0.23
N ALA A 87 -10.89 6.69 -0.73
CA ALA A 87 -9.60 6.05 -0.52
C ALA A 87 -8.53 7.05 -0.08
N LYS A 88 -8.59 8.29 -0.55
CA LYS A 88 -7.69 9.38 -0.11
C LYS A 88 -7.91 9.75 1.36
N LEU A 89 -9.13 9.65 1.89
CA LEU A 89 -9.42 9.96 3.30
C LEU A 89 -8.82 8.97 4.29
N ILE A 90 -8.71 7.70 3.89
CA ILE A 90 -8.13 6.63 4.72
C ILE A 90 -6.68 6.31 4.34
N LEU A 91 -6.09 7.12 3.46
CA LEU A 91 -4.71 6.98 3.04
C LEU A 91 -3.80 7.23 4.24
N TRP A 92 -3.00 6.22 4.55
CA TRP A 92 -1.90 6.34 5.49
C TRP A 92 -0.61 6.58 4.68
N VAL A 93 0.56 6.17 5.17
CA VAL A 93 1.84 6.36 4.48
C VAL A 93 1.87 5.57 3.15
N GLY A 94 1.36 6.18 2.08
CA GLY A 94 1.32 5.68 0.70
C GLY A 94 0.29 4.58 0.36
N ASP A 95 -0.52 4.10 1.31
CA ASP A 95 -1.66 3.16 1.11
C ASP A 95 -2.42 2.98 2.45
N PHE A 96 -3.27 1.95 2.61
CA PHE A 96 -4.04 1.67 3.84
C PHE A 96 -3.17 1.46 5.10
N LYS A 97 -3.74 1.69 6.29
CA LYS A 97 -3.05 1.45 7.57
C LYS A 97 -3.06 -0.06 7.94
N PRO A 98 -1.90 -0.71 8.24
CA PRO A 98 -1.81 -2.15 8.47
C PRO A 98 -2.80 -2.74 9.49
N SER A 99 -3.14 -1.99 10.54
CA SER A 99 -4.08 -2.42 11.58
C SER A 99 -5.52 -2.58 11.09
N LEU A 100 -5.86 -2.06 9.90
CA LEU A 100 -7.12 -2.34 9.22
C LEU A 100 -7.28 -3.84 8.93
N VAL A 101 -6.18 -4.56 8.65
CA VAL A 101 -6.19 -6.00 8.38
C VAL A 101 -6.87 -6.77 9.50
N PHE A 102 -6.60 -6.44 10.77
CA PHE A 102 -7.22 -7.12 11.90
C PHE A 102 -8.73 -6.88 11.97
N LYS A 103 -9.19 -5.66 11.63
CA LYS A 103 -10.62 -5.38 11.58
C LYS A 103 -11.29 -6.19 10.47
N LEU A 104 -10.62 -6.30 9.32
CA LEU A 104 -11.10 -7.13 8.20
C LEU A 104 -11.12 -8.61 8.60
N THR A 105 -10.10 -9.11 9.32
CA THR A 105 -10.09 -10.48 9.84
C THR A 105 -11.26 -10.76 10.77
N GLU A 106 -11.51 -9.86 11.73
CA GLU A 106 -12.62 -9.96 12.69
C GLU A 106 -13.99 -10.03 12.00
N VAL A 107 -14.21 -9.27 10.92
CA VAL A 107 -15.51 -9.28 10.20
C VAL A 107 -15.63 -10.41 9.17
N SER A 108 -14.51 -10.98 8.70
CA SER A 108 -14.51 -12.00 7.64
C SER A 108 -14.59 -13.43 8.18
N VAL A 109 -14.17 -13.65 9.43
CA VAL A 109 -14.04 -14.98 10.04
C VAL A 109 -14.77 -15.01 11.38
N ALA A 110 -15.97 -15.62 11.39
CA ALA A 110 -16.77 -15.77 12.60
C ALA A 110 -16.23 -16.89 13.54
N ASP A 111 -15.52 -17.86 12.97
CA ASP A 111 -15.11 -19.13 13.60
C ASP A 111 -13.66 -19.13 14.10
N LEU A 112 -13.10 -17.98 14.48
CA LEU A 112 -11.76 -17.91 15.06
C LEU A 112 -11.69 -18.65 16.41
N THR A 113 -10.72 -19.55 16.53
CA THR A 113 -10.43 -20.25 17.80
C THR A 113 -9.87 -19.28 18.85
N ARG A 114 -9.92 -19.64 20.14
CA ARG A 114 -9.33 -18.82 21.21
C ARG A 114 -7.84 -18.56 20.97
N HIS A 115 -7.09 -19.62 20.64
CA HIS A 115 -5.67 -19.51 20.33
C HIS A 115 -5.39 -18.56 19.14
N GLN A 116 -6.19 -18.61 18.08
CA GLN A 116 -6.06 -17.67 16.96
C GLN A 116 -6.35 -16.23 17.39
N LYS A 117 -7.39 -16.00 18.20
CA LYS A 117 -7.72 -14.67 18.73
C LYS A 117 -6.59 -14.09 19.58
N ASP A 118 -5.97 -14.90 20.43
CA ASP A 118 -4.86 -14.48 21.28
C ASP A 118 -3.60 -14.11 20.45
N ARG A 119 -3.27 -14.93 19.45
CA ARG A 119 -2.19 -14.65 18.49
C ARG A 119 -2.46 -13.39 17.67
N ILE A 120 -3.68 -13.22 17.17
CA ILE A 120 -4.11 -12.02 16.43
C ILE A 120 -4.03 -10.77 17.32
N SER A 121 -4.46 -10.85 18.58
CA SER A 121 -4.39 -9.73 19.53
C SER A 121 -2.94 -9.29 19.81
N SER A 122 -2.05 -10.27 19.99
CA SER A 122 -0.62 -10.04 20.17
C SER A 122 -0.01 -9.38 18.93
N LEU A 123 -0.30 -9.93 17.74
CA LEU A 123 0.15 -9.38 16.46
C LEU A 123 -0.39 -7.96 16.22
N LYS A 124 -1.65 -7.68 16.58
CA LYS A 124 -2.28 -6.36 16.48
C LYS A 124 -1.58 -5.32 17.35
N SER A 125 -1.18 -5.69 18.55
CA SER A 125 -0.44 -4.81 19.47
C SER A 125 0.94 -4.48 18.93
N GLU A 126 1.65 -5.49 18.40
CA GLU A 126 2.96 -5.31 17.78
C GLU A 126 2.88 -4.47 16.50
N THR A 127 1.95 -4.77 15.58
CA THR A 127 1.74 -3.96 14.37
C THR A 127 1.44 -2.51 14.72
N ARG A 128 0.59 -2.24 15.72
CA ARG A 128 0.31 -0.86 16.18
C ARG A 128 1.54 -0.14 16.73
N ARG A 129 2.47 -0.87 17.38
CA ARG A 129 3.74 -0.29 17.84
C ARG A 129 4.59 0.13 16.64
N ARG A 130 4.77 -0.75 15.67
CA ARG A 130 5.55 -0.46 14.45
C ARG A 130 4.91 0.62 13.58
N GLU A 131 3.59 0.70 13.53
CA GLU A 131 2.89 1.81 12.88
C GLU A 131 3.22 3.17 13.50
N ARG A 132 3.39 3.23 14.84
CA ARG A 132 3.79 4.48 15.52
C ARG A 132 5.23 4.86 15.20
N GLU A 133 6.11 3.87 15.05
CA GLU A 133 7.50 4.08 14.62
C GLU A 133 7.54 4.64 13.20
N VAL A 134 6.86 3.99 12.25
CA VAL A 134 6.76 4.47 10.85
C VAL A 134 6.17 5.89 10.79
N MET A 135 5.13 6.19 11.58
CA MET A 135 4.56 7.53 11.62
C MET A 135 5.51 8.58 12.21
N ARG A 136 6.31 8.21 13.20
CA ARG A 136 7.30 9.11 13.78
C ARG A 136 8.36 9.46 12.74
N ASP A 137 8.90 8.45 12.06
CA ASP A 137 9.93 8.64 11.05
C ASP A 137 9.37 9.46 9.87
N PHE A 138 8.15 9.18 9.44
CA PHE A 138 7.46 9.95 8.41
C PHE A 138 7.25 11.42 8.82
N ALA A 139 6.87 11.68 10.07
CA ALA A 139 6.70 13.04 10.56
C ALA A 139 8.02 13.82 10.60
N LEU A 140 9.14 13.17 10.95
CA LEU A 140 10.48 13.79 10.91
C LEU A 140 10.86 14.20 9.48
N VAL A 141 10.59 13.32 8.50
CA VAL A 141 10.81 13.64 7.08
C VAL A 141 9.92 14.81 6.63
N GLN A 142 8.66 14.87 7.05
CA GLN A 142 7.80 16.01 6.70
C GLN A 142 8.23 17.32 7.36
N GLN A 143 8.82 17.25 8.56
CA GLN A 143 9.30 18.43 9.29
C GLN A 143 10.53 19.05 8.65
N SER A 144 11.39 18.28 7.96
CA SER A 144 12.59 18.83 7.32
C SER A 144 12.28 19.87 6.24
N VAL A 145 11.06 19.88 5.69
CA VAL A 145 10.60 20.93 4.77
C VAL A 145 10.57 22.32 5.42
N ALA A 146 10.42 22.38 6.74
CA ALA A 146 10.43 23.62 7.51
C ALA A 146 11.83 24.04 7.95
N ASP A 147 12.88 23.27 7.64
CA ASP A 147 14.23 23.62 8.03
C ASP A 147 14.66 24.95 7.37
N PRO A 148 15.33 25.86 8.11
CA PRO A 148 15.66 27.19 7.61
C PRO A 148 16.36 27.22 6.24
N PRO A 149 17.32 26.32 5.92
CA PRO A 149 17.92 26.26 4.59
C PRO A 149 16.90 26.00 3.48
N VAL A 150 15.99 25.02 3.68
CA VAL A 150 14.94 24.65 2.73
C VAL A 150 13.93 25.79 2.56
N MET A 151 13.49 26.39 3.66
CA MET A 151 12.54 27.51 3.65
C MET A 151 13.14 28.77 3.01
N LEU A 152 14.42 29.08 3.28
CA LEU A 152 15.10 30.23 2.71
C LEU A 152 15.31 30.06 1.20
N ALA A 153 15.68 28.86 0.74
CA ALA A 153 15.76 28.54 -0.67
C ALA A 153 14.39 28.70 -1.35
N ALA A 154 13.33 28.10 -0.80
CA ALA A 154 11.97 28.17 -1.37
C ALA A 154 11.42 29.60 -1.48
N ARG A 155 11.65 30.46 -0.47
CA ARG A 155 11.19 31.87 -0.50
C ARG A 155 11.86 32.69 -1.59
N ARG A 156 13.12 32.40 -1.91
CA ARG A 156 13.89 33.16 -2.91
C ARG A 156 13.47 32.84 -4.33
N VAL A 157 13.03 31.61 -4.60
CA VAL A 157 12.38 31.21 -5.88
C VAL A 157 11.17 32.07 -6.22
N GLY A 158 10.39 32.46 -5.22
CA GLY A 158 9.21 33.30 -5.43
C GLY A 158 9.48 34.81 -5.55
N ALA A 159 10.70 35.28 -5.21
CA ALA A 159 10.93 36.70 -4.95
C ALA A 159 11.76 37.42 -6.02
N VAL A 160 12.89 36.87 -6.49
CA VAL A 160 13.77 37.49 -7.51
C VAL A 160 14.59 36.38 -8.16
N GLY A 161 14.81 36.44 -9.47
CA GLY A 161 15.46 35.39 -10.26
C GLY A 161 16.74 34.80 -9.63
N MET A 162 16.86 33.47 -9.74
CA MET A 162 17.93 32.64 -9.17
C MET A 162 19.32 33.12 -9.58
N VAL A 163 20.26 33.10 -8.62
CA VAL A 163 21.71 33.19 -8.89
C VAL A 163 22.27 31.77 -9.02
N ASP A 164 23.19 31.58 -9.97
CA ASP A 164 23.83 30.29 -10.25
C ASP A 164 24.51 29.73 -8.97
N GLY A 165 24.09 28.54 -8.52
CA GLY A 165 24.51 27.90 -7.26
C GLY A 165 23.39 27.72 -6.21
N GLU A 166 22.38 28.60 -6.16
CA GLU A 166 21.26 28.48 -5.20
C GLU A 166 20.19 27.48 -5.65
N GLU A 167 20.08 27.26 -6.96
CA GLU A 167 19.26 26.21 -7.57
C GLU A 167 19.75 24.81 -7.15
N SER A 168 21.08 24.65 -6.97
CA SER A 168 21.72 23.41 -6.53
C SER A 168 21.34 23.03 -5.09
N ASP A 169 21.31 23.99 -4.16
CA ASP A 169 20.98 23.74 -2.74
C ASP A 169 19.51 23.30 -2.57
N LEU A 170 18.60 23.88 -3.35
CA LEU A 170 17.19 23.50 -3.35
C LEU A 170 16.98 22.10 -3.95
N GLU A 171 17.70 21.78 -5.03
CA GLU A 171 17.68 20.47 -5.65
C GLU A 171 18.20 19.40 -4.70
N GLU A 172 19.32 19.65 -4.00
CA GLU A 172 19.86 18.73 -3.00
C GLU A 172 18.88 18.51 -1.84
N ALA A 173 18.30 19.58 -1.29
CA ALA A 173 17.29 19.48 -0.23
C ALA A 173 16.05 18.68 -0.68
N MET A 174 15.63 18.87 -1.93
CA MET A 174 14.51 18.14 -2.52
C MET A 174 14.84 16.64 -2.68
N GLU A 175 16.05 16.29 -3.08
CA GLU A 175 16.48 14.88 -3.18
C GLU A 175 16.53 14.19 -1.82
N VAL A 176 17.02 14.87 -0.77
CA VAL A 176 16.99 14.36 0.61
C VAL A 176 15.54 14.10 1.06
N LEU A 177 14.63 15.04 0.81
CA LEU A 177 13.22 14.89 1.12
C LEU A 177 12.59 13.71 0.36
N LYS A 178 12.82 13.61 -0.95
CA LYS A 178 12.32 12.49 -1.77
C LYS A 178 12.81 11.14 -1.24
N ALA A 179 14.09 11.03 -0.91
CA ALA A 179 14.68 9.81 -0.36
C ALA A 179 14.06 9.44 0.99
N GLY A 180 13.88 10.40 1.88
CA GLY A 180 13.20 10.19 3.16
C GLY A 180 11.76 9.72 3.00
N MET A 181 11.01 10.34 2.08
CA MET A 181 9.61 9.98 1.79
C MET A 181 9.52 8.57 1.19
N ALA A 182 10.45 8.22 0.30
CA ALA A 182 10.56 6.88 -0.28
C ALA A 182 10.85 5.82 0.79
N ALA A 183 11.78 6.10 1.71
CA ALA A 183 12.11 5.22 2.82
C ALA A 183 10.92 5.00 3.76
N ALA A 184 10.22 6.07 4.14
CA ALA A 184 9.02 5.97 4.98
C ALA A 184 7.91 5.14 4.31
N MET A 185 7.70 5.35 3.00
CA MET A 185 6.74 4.57 2.21
C MET A 185 7.12 3.09 2.15
N ASN A 186 8.39 2.77 1.90
CA ASN A 186 8.89 1.39 1.86
C ASN A 186 8.72 0.69 3.21
N ASN A 187 9.05 1.37 4.32
CA ASN A 187 8.83 0.84 5.67
C ASN A 187 7.35 0.55 5.94
N ALA A 188 6.45 1.43 5.48
CA ALA A 188 5.01 1.23 5.58
C ALA A 188 4.53 0.02 4.75
N ASP A 189 5.01 -0.10 3.50
CA ASP A 189 4.66 -1.19 2.59
C ASP A 189 5.16 -2.56 3.11
N GLN A 190 6.38 -2.61 3.65
CA GLN A 190 6.90 -3.82 4.31
C GLN A 190 6.05 -4.22 5.52
N LEU A 191 5.60 -3.25 6.33
CA LEU A 191 4.73 -3.52 7.46
C LEU A 191 3.35 -4.05 7.00
N ARG A 192 2.81 -3.56 5.88
CA ARG A 192 1.58 -4.11 5.27
C ARG A 192 1.77 -5.57 4.85
N CYS A 193 2.81 -5.86 4.07
CA CYS A 193 3.11 -7.21 3.60
C CYS A 193 3.33 -8.17 4.77
N SER A 194 4.14 -7.78 5.77
CA SER A 194 4.39 -8.60 6.95
C SER A 194 3.12 -8.85 7.77
N THR A 195 2.27 -7.82 7.93
CA THR A 195 1.02 -7.96 8.69
C THR A 195 0.06 -8.95 8.04
N VAL A 196 -0.16 -8.83 6.72
CA VAL A 196 -1.05 -9.75 5.99
C VAL A 196 -0.49 -11.17 6.02
N GLY A 197 0.81 -11.34 5.75
CA GLY A 197 1.48 -12.65 5.79
C GLY A 197 1.33 -13.33 7.15
N LYS A 198 1.64 -12.63 8.25
CA LYS A 198 1.51 -13.17 9.61
C LYS A 198 0.07 -13.46 10.01
N VAL A 199 -0.90 -12.68 9.53
CA VAL A 199 -2.32 -13.01 9.75
C VAL A 199 -2.67 -14.31 9.04
N VAL A 200 -2.26 -14.49 7.78
CA VAL A 200 -2.50 -15.72 7.03
C VAL A 200 -1.84 -16.93 7.70
N GLU A 201 -0.63 -16.80 8.25
CA GLU A 201 0.06 -17.86 9.02
C GLU A 201 -0.68 -18.29 10.31
N ILE A 202 -1.54 -17.44 10.87
CA ILE A 202 -2.36 -17.78 12.05
C ILE A 202 -3.64 -18.53 11.64
N LEU A 203 -4.15 -18.27 10.44
CA LEU A 203 -5.43 -18.76 9.96
C LEU A 203 -5.32 -20.13 9.29
N THR A 204 -6.43 -20.86 9.25
CA THR A 204 -6.53 -22.03 8.36
C THR A 204 -6.72 -21.56 6.92
N PRO A 205 -6.40 -22.37 5.89
CA PRO A 205 -6.57 -21.96 4.49
C PRO A 205 -7.99 -21.47 4.14
N PRO A 206 -9.09 -22.10 4.59
CA PRO A 206 -10.44 -21.56 4.37
C PRO A 206 -10.64 -20.17 4.99
N GLN A 207 -10.11 -19.95 6.20
CA GLN A 207 -10.21 -18.65 6.88
C GLN A 207 -9.37 -17.58 6.17
N ALA A 208 -8.15 -17.93 5.73
CA ALA A 208 -7.29 -17.05 4.96
C ALA A 208 -7.96 -16.62 3.65
N ILE A 209 -8.59 -17.54 2.91
CA ILE A 209 -9.36 -17.21 1.70
C ILE A 209 -10.45 -16.19 2.01
N LYS A 210 -11.23 -16.38 3.08
CA LYS A 210 -12.29 -15.43 3.48
C LYS A 210 -11.71 -14.03 3.72
N VAL A 211 -10.61 -13.94 4.47
CA VAL A 211 -9.95 -12.66 4.79
C VAL A 211 -9.37 -11.99 3.54
N LEU A 212 -8.61 -12.73 2.72
CA LEU A 212 -7.97 -12.21 1.52
C LEU A 212 -9.00 -11.71 0.49
N ARG A 213 -10.13 -12.43 0.35
CA ARG A 213 -11.26 -11.97 -0.46
C ARG A 213 -11.78 -10.63 0.03
N THR A 214 -12.03 -10.48 1.34
CA THR A 214 -12.55 -9.22 1.90
C THR A 214 -11.55 -8.08 1.75
N ILE A 215 -10.25 -8.34 1.93
CA ILE A 215 -9.18 -7.37 1.66
C ILE A 215 -9.18 -6.97 0.18
N GLY A 216 -9.23 -7.94 -0.74
CA GLY A 216 -9.21 -7.67 -2.17
C GLY A 216 -10.46 -6.92 -2.66
N GLN A 217 -11.64 -7.28 -2.14
CA GLN A 217 -12.88 -6.54 -2.41
C GLN A 217 -12.80 -5.09 -1.93
N LEU A 218 -12.26 -4.85 -0.73
CA LEU A 218 -12.03 -3.49 -0.26
C LEU A 218 -11.05 -2.76 -1.19
N HIS A 219 -9.94 -3.40 -1.56
CA HIS A 219 -8.95 -2.81 -2.44
C HIS A 219 -9.54 -2.41 -3.80
N LEU A 220 -10.38 -3.26 -4.39
CA LEU A 220 -11.13 -2.92 -5.61
C LEU A 220 -12.02 -1.69 -5.39
N ARG A 221 -12.81 -1.63 -4.30
CA ARG A 221 -13.67 -0.47 -4.00
C ARG A 221 -12.91 0.84 -3.78
N LEU A 222 -11.69 0.78 -3.24
CA LEU A 222 -10.85 1.96 -3.02
C LEU A 222 -10.22 2.49 -4.33
N ARG A 223 -10.17 1.63 -5.36
CA ARG A 223 -9.60 1.94 -6.67
C ARG A 223 -10.63 2.01 -7.78
N ASP A 224 -11.88 1.72 -7.45
CA ASP A 224 -13.01 1.96 -8.32
C ASP A 224 -13.10 3.47 -8.47
N ARG A 225 -12.70 3.94 -9.64
CA ARG A 225 -12.89 5.33 -10.01
C ARG A 225 -14.33 5.35 -10.45
N ASP A 226 -15.22 5.75 -9.55
CA ASP A 226 -16.60 6.01 -9.91
C ASP A 226 -16.61 6.78 -11.23
N GLN A 227 -17.53 6.39 -12.10
CA GLN A 227 -17.77 6.98 -13.41
C GLN A 227 -18.31 8.43 -13.26
N GLU A 228 -17.74 9.25 -12.38
CA GLU A 228 -17.97 10.70 -12.24
C GLU A 228 -17.21 11.45 -13.35
N ARG A 229 -17.44 11.01 -14.58
CA ARG A 229 -17.27 11.79 -15.80
C ARG A 229 -18.60 11.69 -16.56
N ALA A 230 -19.63 12.30 -15.98
CA ALA A 230 -20.84 12.73 -16.69
C ALA A 230 -20.84 14.26 -16.70
#